data_AF-A0A3D9UGU9-F1
#
_entry.id   AF-A0A3D9UGU9-F1
#
_cell.length_a   1.000
_cell.length_b   1.000
_cell.length_c   1.000
_cell.angle_alpha   90.00
_cell.angle_beta   90.00
_cell.angle_gamma   90.00
#
_symmetry.space_group_name_H-M   'P 1'
#
loop_
_entity.id
_entity.type
_entity.pdbx_description
1 polymer ?
#
loop_
_entity_poly.entity_id
_entity_poly.type
_entity_poly.pdbx_seq_one_letter_code
_entity_poly.pdbx_strand_id
1 'polypeptide(L)' 'MRGILIHGARSVIYSLRKLPDERCNGLQHWLKGVIARSGLNKAAVALANKNARIAWALINQQSEYIPR' A
#
# COMPACT_ATOMS: atom_id res chain seq x y z
N MET A 1 -10.74 13.16 -2.54
CA MET A 1 -9.72 12.39 -1.76
C MET A 1 -9.39 10.99 -2.27
N ARG A 2 -10.22 10.31 -3.09
CA ARG A 2 -9.90 8.95 -3.59
C ARG A 2 -8.72 8.89 -4.58
N GLY A 3 -8.46 9.98 -5.34
CA GLY A 3 -7.40 10.00 -6.35
C GLY A 3 -5.98 10.01 -5.80
N ILE A 4 -5.71 10.73 -4.71
CA ILE A 4 -4.34 10.95 -4.19
C ILE A 4 -3.71 9.63 -3.74
N LEU A 5 -4.48 8.78 -3.05
CA LEU A 5 -4.02 7.46 -2.62
C LEU A 5 -3.74 6.53 -3.81
N ILE A 6 -4.52 6.64 -4.89
CA ILE A 6 -4.31 5.85 -6.11
C ILE A 6 -3.07 6.34 -6.86
N HIS A 7 -2.84 7.65 -6.94
CA HIS A 7 -1.63 8.21 -7.54
C HIS A 7 -0.38 7.79 -6.76
N GLY A 8 -0.41 7.87 -5.43
CA GLY A 8 0.68 7.37 -4.58
C GLY A 8 0.91 5.86 -4.77
N ALA A 9 -0.15 5.07 -4.85
CA ALA A 9 -0.05 3.64 -5.12
C ALA A 9 0.55 3.34 -6.50
N ARG A 10 0.21 4.13 -7.53
CA ARG A 10 0.82 4.00 -8.87
C ARG A 10 2.31 4.32 -8.86
N SER A 11 2.74 5.35 -8.15
CA SER A 11 4.17 5.68 -8.01
C SER A 11 4.94 4.53 -7.36
N VAL A 12 4.40 3.91 -6.31
CA VAL A 12 5.00 2.72 -5.68
C VAL A 12 5.10 1.57 -6.67
N ILE A 13 4.03 1.28 -7.40
CA ILE A 13 4.02 0.21 -8.42
C ILE A 13 5.04 0.48 -9.54
N TYR A 14 5.21 1.73 -9.96
CA TYR A 14 6.22 2.09 -10.95
C TYR A 14 7.64 1.88 -10.41
N SER A 15 7.91 2.28 -9.17
CA SER A 15 9.20 2.03 -8.51
C SER A 15 9.48 0.53 -8.34
N LEU A 16 8.45 -0.29 -8.05
CA LEU A 16 8.58 -1.74 -7.96
C LEU A 16 9.00 -2.40 -9.27
N ARG A 17 8.62 -1.83 -10.40
CA ARG A 17 8.98 -2.35 -11.72
C ARG A 17 10.49 -2.22 -11.99
N LYS A 18 11.16 -1.29 -11.31
CA LYS A 18 12.61 -1.09 -11.38
C LYS A 18 13.38 -1.76 -10.23
N LEU A 19 12.68 -2.35 -9.25
CA LEU A 19 13.31 -2.92 -8.07
C LEU A 19 13.56 -4.43 -8.25
N PRO A 20 14.81 -4.90 -8.08
CA PRO A 20 15.11 -6.33 -8.13
C PRO A 20 14.41 -7.06 -6.98
N ASP A 21 14.00 -8.31 -7.23
CA ASP A 21 13.27 -9.14 -6.27
C ASP A 21 14.02 -9.36 -4.96
N GLU A 22 15.34 -9.34 -4.98
CA GLU A 22 16.23 -9.45 -3.82
C GLU A 22 16.07 -8.27 -2.83
N ARG A 23 15.62 -7.10 -3.33
CA ARG A 23 15.35 -5.91 -2.52
C ARG A 23 13.86 -5.71 -2.23
N CYS A 24 13.01 -6.65 -2.65
CA CYS A 24 11.58 -6.54 -2.44
C CYS A 24 11.18 -6.99 -1.04
N ASN A 25 10.63 -6.06 -0.24
CA ASN A 25 10.00 -6.39 1.04
C ASN A 25 8.75 -7.28 0.83
N GLY A 26 8.27 -7.95 1.89
CA GLY A 26 7.09 -8.84 1.81
C GLY A 26 5.83 -8.16 1.23
N LEU A 27 5.62 -6.86 1.48
CA LEU A 27 4.54 -6.08 0.87
C LEU A 27 4.69 -5.98 -0.66
N GLN A 28 5.92 -5.80 -1.13
CA GLN A 28 6.25 -5.62 -2.53
C GLN A 28 6.09 -6.93 -3.31
N HIS A 29 6.49 -8.04 -2.71
CA HIS A 29 6.29 -9.38 -3.27
C HIS A 29 4.79 -9.71 -3.39
N TRP A 30 4.01 -9.42 -2.35
CA TRP A 30 2.54 -9.52 -2.41
C TRP A 30 1.96 -8.65 -3.53
N LEU A 31 2.43 -7.41 -3.66
CA LEU A 31 1.92 -6.49 -4.68
C LEU A 31 2.27 -6.96 -6.10
N LYS A 32 3.48 -7.47 -6.34
CA LYS A 32 3.86 -8.12 -7.61
C LYS A 32 2.91 -9.28 -7.94
N GLY A 33 2.59 -10.12 -6.95
CA GLY A 33 1.61 -11.20 -7.11
C GLY A 33 0.20 -10.69 -7.46
N VAL A 34 -0.26 -9.61 -6.83
CA VAL A 34 -1.56 -9.00 -7.15
C VAL A 34 -1.56 -8.39 -8.55
N ILE A 35 -0.46 -7.75 -8.96
CA ILE A 35 -0.30 -7.22 -10.33
C ILE A 35 -0.36 -8.35 -11.35
N ALA A 36 0.34 -9.46 -11.10
CA ALA A 36 0.36 -10.62 -11.99
C ALA A 36 -1.04 -11.25 -12.16
N ARG A 37 -1.86 -11.29 -11.11
CA ARG A 37 -3.21 -11.88 -11.16
C ARG A 37 -4.29 -10.93 -11.69
N SER A 38 -4.20 -9.64 -11.38
CA SER A 38 -5.33 -8.71 -11.51
C SER A 38 -5.02 -7.44 -12.31
N GLY A 39 -3.76 -7.22 -12.69
CA GLY A 39 -3.32 -6.04 -13.42
C GLY A 39 -3.06 -4.81 -12.54
N LEU A 40 -2.36 -3.83 -13.12
CA LEU A 40 -1.81 -2.66 -12.43
C LEU A 40 -2.87 -1.78 -11.74
N ASN A 41 -4.00 -1.52 -12.42
CA ASN A 41 -5.03 -0.64 -11.89
C ASN A 41 -5.71 -1.23 -10.64
N LYS A 42 -6.00 -2.54 -10.65
CA LYS A 42 -6.60 -3.23 -9.49
C LYS A 42 -5.59 -3.33 -8.34
N ALA A 43 -4.32 -3.58 -8.65
CA ALA A 43 -3.25 -3.57 -7.65
C ALA A 43 -3.08 -2.21 -6.96
N ALA A 44 -3.18 -1.10 -7.72
CA ALA A 44 -3.11 0.25 -7.15
C ALA A 44 -4.24 0.51 -6.15
N VAL A 45 -5.47 0.10 -6.50
CA VAL A 45 -6.64 0.24 -5.61
C VAL A 45 -6.49 -0.66 -4.38
N ALA A 46 -6.00 -1.89 -4.54
CA ALA A 46 -5.75 -2.81 -3.42
C ALA A 46 -4.70 -2.25 -2.44
N LEU A 47 -3.61 -1.66 -2.96
CA LEU A 47 -2.59 -1.01 -2.13
C LEU A 47 -3.16 0.21 -1.40
N ALA A 48 -3.94 1.05 -2.09
CA ALA A 48 -4.61 2.19 -1.48
C ALA A 48 -5.56 1.77 -0.35
N ASN A 49 -6.37 0.72 -0.56
CA ASN A 49 -7.26 0.18 0.48
C ASN A 49 -6.50 -0.40 1.66
N LYS A 50 -5.37 -1.08 1.43
CA LYS A 50 -4.51 -1.59 2.50
C LYS A 50 -3.96 -0.44 3.35
N ASN A 51 -3.46 0.61 2.71
CA ASN A 51 -2.96 1.80 3.41
C ASN A 51 -4.07 2.53 4.17
N ALA A 52 -5.27 2.64 3.58
CA ALA A 52 -6.42 3.22 4.24
C ALA A 52 -6.83 2.42 5.50
N ARG A 53 -6.80 1.09 5.45
CA ARG A 53 -7.06 0.24 6.62
C ARG A 53 -6.00 0.40 7.71
N ILE A 54 -4.72 0.53 7.34
CA ILE A 54 -3.63 0.79 8.30
C ILE A 54 -3.83 2.17 8.94
N ALA A 55 -4.07 3.21 8.14
CA ALA A 55 -4.33 4.55 8.63
C ALA A 55 -5.56 4.58 9.56
N TRP A 56 -6.65 3.91 9.16
CA TRP A 56 -7.84 3.78 9.99
C TRP A 56 -7.54 3.04 11.29
N ALA A 57 -6.80 1.94 11.24
CA ALA A 57 -6.41 1.20 12.43
C ALA A 57 -5.50 2.03 13.35
N LEU A 58 -4.61 2.87 12.81
CA LEU A 58 -3.79 3.80 13.59
C LEU A 58 -4.63 4.89 14.26
N ILE A 59 -5.59 5.47 13.52
CA ILE A 59 -6.50 6.49 14.06
C ILE A 59 -7.45 5.90 15.11
N ASN A 60 -7.94 4.67 14.92
CA ASN A 60 -8.84 4.04 15.89
C ASN A 60 -8.11 3.34 17.04
N GLN A 61 -6.83 2.99 16.87
CA GLN A 61 -5.92 2.62 17.97
C GLN A 61 -5.33 3.85 18.66
N GLN A 62 -6.12 4.92 18.79
CA GLN A 62 -5.93 5.93 19.83
C GLN A 62 -5.97 5.21 21.18
N SER A 63 -4.85 4.59 21.55
CA SER A 63 -4.49 4.40 22.95
C SER A 63 -4.55 5.81 23.52
N GLU A 64 -5.45 5.99 24.48
CA GLU A 64 -5.59 7.22 25.24
C GLU A 64 -4.18 7.65 25.65
N TYR A 65 -3.70 8.76 25.10
CA TYR A 65 -2.46 9.35 25.59
C TYR A 65 -2.79 9.85 26.99
N ILE A 66 -2.49 9.04 28.00
CA ILE A 66 -2.54 9.42 29.40
C ILE A 66 -1.17 10.00 29.73
N PRO A 67 -0.99 11.33 29.69
CA PRO A 67 0.16 11.94 30.34
C PRO A 67 0.03 11.68 31.84
N ARG A 68 1.01 10.97 32.40
CA ARG A 68 1.23 10.89 33.85
C ARG A 68 2.30 11.88 34.25
#